data_AF-A0A7Y0S7G3-F1
#
_entry.id   AF-A0A7Y0S7G3-F1
#
_cell.length_a   1.000
_cell.length_b   1.000
_cell.length_c   1.000
_cell.angle_alpha   90.00
_cell.angle_beta   90.00
_cell.angle_gamma   90.00
#
_symmetry.space_group_name_H-M   'P 1'
#
loop_
_entity.id
_entity.type
_entity.pdbx_description
1 polymer ?
#
loop_
_entity_poly.entity_id
_entity_poly.type
_entity_poly.pdbx_seq_one_letter_code
_entity_poly.pdbx_strand_id
1 'polypeptide(L)' 'MIWYIVKRLAIAIPTLLFIALVSFWLMHIAPGGPFDMERPMPEVVRANIEAKFHLDQPFLTQFWIYIG' A
#
# COMPACT_ATOMS: atom_id res chain seq x y z
N MET A 1 9.61 34.31 -0.70
CA MET A 1 10.15 32.99 -1.14
C MET A 1 9.60 31.83 -0.33
N ILE A 2 9.62 31.87 1.01
CA ILE A 2 9.08 30.79 1.88
C ILE A 2 7.61 30.44 1.56
N TRP A 3 6.74 31.44 1.40
CA TRP A 3 5.33 31.22 1.04
C TRP A 3 5.15 30.47 -0.30
N TYR A 4 6.01 30.76 -1.28
CA TYR A 4 6.00 30.06 -2.56
C TYR A 4 6.41 28.59 -2.41
N ILE A 5 7.42 28.32 -1.58
CA ILE A 5 7.86 26.95 -1.26
C ILE A 5 6.74 26.19 -0.55
N VAL A 6 6.11 26.79 0.47
CA VAL A 6 4.99 26.18 1.21
C VAL A 6 3.83 25.86 0.27
N LYS A 7 3.44 26.80 -0.60
CA LYS A 7 2.37 26.57 -1.59
C LYS A 7 2.73 25.42 -2.54
N ARG A 8 3.99 25.33 -2.98
CA ARG A 8 4.44 24.25 -3.87
C ARG A 8 4.42 22.89 -3.16
N LEU A 9 4.87 22.82 -1.91
CA LEU A 9 4.81 21.59 -1.11
C LEU A 9 3.36 21.19 -0.80
N ALA A 10 2.50 22.15 -0.47
CA ALA A 10 1.08 21.90 -0.20
C ALA A 10 0.33 21.33 -1.41
N ILE A 11 0.79 21.62 -2.64
CA ILE A 11 0.26 21.01 -3.87
C ILE A 11 0.96 19.68 -4.15
N ALA A 12 2.28 19.59 -3.97
CA ALA A 12 3.05 18.40 -4.26
C ALA A 12 2.66 17.20 -3.38
N ILE A 13 2.43 17.42 -2.08
CA ILE A 13 2.03 16.36 -1.14
C ILE A 13 0.77 15.63 -1.59
N PRO A 14 -0.39 16.29 -1.83
CA PRO A 14 -1.59 15.60 -2.30
C PRO A 14 -1.41 14.98 -3.69
N THR A 15 -0.62 15.59 -4.58
CA THR A 15 -0.31 14.99 -5.88
C THR A 15 0.45 13.66 -5.72
N LEU A 16 1.51 13.63 -4.90
CA LEU A 16 2.28 12.42 -4.64
C LEU A 16 1.45 11.37 -3.90
N LEU A 17 0.64 11.77 -2.93
CA LEU A 17 -0.29 10.87 -2.24
C LEU A 17 -1.31 10.27 -3.21
N PHE A 18 -1.85 11.06 -4.13
CA PHE A 18 -2.79 10.57 -5.13
C PHE A 18 -2.12 9.58 -6.09
N ILE A 19 -0.91 9.88 -6.56
CA ILE A 19 -0.12 8.96 -7.39
C ILE A 19 0.14 7.66 -6.62
N ALA A 20 0.62 7.75 -5.38
CA ALA A 20 0.88 6.59 -4.53
C ALA A 20 -0.39 5.77 -4.30
N LEU A 21 -1.54 6.42 -4.05
CA LEU A 21 -2.82 5.75 -3.87
C LEU A 21 -3.23 4.98 -5.12
N VAL A 22 -3.11 5.59 -6.30
CA VAL A 22 -3.43 4.92 -7.57
C VAL A 22 -2.45 3.79 -7.85
N SER A 23 -1.15 3.99 -7.67
CA SER A 23 -0.14 2.94 -7.84
C SER A 23 -0.36 1.77 -6.89
N PHE A 24 -0.66 2.03 -5.63
CA PHE A 24 -0.97 1.02 -4.62
C PHE A 24 -2.26 0.28 -4.97
N TRP A 25 -3.29 1.00 -5.40
CA TRP A 25 -4.54 0.40 -5.87
C TRP A 25 -4.32 -0.51 -7.09
N LEU A 26 -3.49 -0.10 -8.06
CA LEU A 26 -3.13 -0.92 -9.21
C LEU A 26 -2.40 -2.21 -8.81
N MET A 27 -1.52 -2.16 -7.80
CA MET A 27 -0.87 -3.36 -7.27
C MET A 27 -1.86 -4.30 -6.58
N HIS A 28 -2.86 -3.75 -5.89
CA HIS A 28 -3.86 -4.55 -5.16
C HIS A 28 -4.84 -5.28 -6.09
N ILE A 29 -5.19 -4.69 -7.24
CA ILE A 29 -6.08 -5.33 -8.23
C ILE A 29 -5.35 -6.31 -9.16
N ALA A 30 -4.01 -6.31 -9.15
CA ALA A 30 -3.24 -7.20 -10.00
C ALA A 30 -3.56 -8.66 -9.62
N PRO A 31 -3.77 -9.55 -10.60
CA PRO A 31 -4.07 -10.94 -10.31
C PRO A 31 -2.83 -11.62 -9.70
N GLY A 32 -2.98 -12.13 -8.47
CA GLY A 32 -1.94 -12.80 -7.70
C GLY A 32 -1.49 -11.99 -6.48
N GLY A 33 -1.35 -12.67 -5.34
CA GLY A 33 -0.83 -12.11 -4.10
C GLY A 33 0.69 -12.18 -4.00
N PRO A 34 1.33 -11.33 -3.18
CA PRO A 34 2.80 -11.33 -2.98
C PRO A 34 3.35 -12.65 -2.43
N PHE A 35 2.47 -13.51 -1.89
CA PHE A 35 2.79 -14.82 -1.33
C PHE A 35 2.04 -15.96 -2.02
N ASP A 36 1.43 -15.71 -3.18
CA ASP A 36 0.85 -16.77 -4.00
C ASP A 36 1.98 -17.60 -4.61
N MET A 37 2.31 -18.68 -3.92
CA MET A 37 3.31 -19.64 -4.36
C MET A 37 2.67 -20.75 -5.19
N GLU A 38 3.43 -21.30 -6.13
CA GLU A 38 3.00 -22.41 -7.01
C GLU A 38 2.58 -23.67 -6.23
N ARG A 39 2.95 -23.77 -4.94
CA ARG A 39 2.51 -24.84 -4.04
C ARG A 39 1.50 -24.31 -3.03
N PRO A 40 0.38 -25.03 -2.80
CA PRO A 40 -0.58 -24.65 -1.77
C PRO A 40 0.10 -24.67 -0.41
N MET A 41 0.14 -23.52 0.26
CA MET A 41 0.59 -23.43 1.65
C MET A 41 -0.51 -23.91 2.59
N PRO A 42 -0.16 -24.52 3.73
CA PRO A 42 -1.11 -24.77 4.81
C PRO A 42 -1.79 -23.46 5.23
N GLU A 43 -3.11 -23.47 5.46
CA GLU A 43 -3.87 -22.26 5.78
C GLU A 43 -3.34 -21.51 7.00
N VAL A 44 -2.82 -22.25 7.98
CA VAL A 44 -2.18 -21.68 9.18
C VAL A 44 -0.97 -20.83 8.82
N VAL A 45 -0.17 -21.25 7.83
CA VAL A 45 0.99 -20.48 7.36
C VAL A 45 0.53 -19.23 6.62
N ARG A 46 -0.51 -19.35 5.78
CA ARG A 46 -1.10 -18.21 5.07
C ARG A 46 -1.61 -17.15 6.05
N ALA A 47 -2.42 -17.53 7.02
CA ALA A 47 -2.97 -16.61 8.02
C ALA A 47 -1.88 -15.91 8.83
N ASN A 48 -0.82 -16.63 9.21
CA ASN A 48 0.32 -16.05 9.91
C ASN A 48 1.10 -15.05 9.04
N ILE A 49 1.23 -15.33 7.73
CA ILE A 49 1.87 -14.42 6.77
C ILE A 49 1.00 -13.18 6.57
N GLU A 50 -0.30 -13.34 6.36
CA GLU A 50 -1.25 -12.23 6.18
C GLU A 50 -1.21 -11.29 7.39
N ALA A 51 -1.33 -11.84 8.60
CA ALA A 51 -1.26 -11.08 9.85
C ALA A 51 0.10 -10.41 10.07
N LYS A 52 1.21 -11.07 9.68
CA LYS A 52 2.56 -10.51 9.83
C LYS A 52 2.80 -9.35 8.86
N PHE A 53 2.27 -9.43 7.65
CA PHE A 53 2.52 -8.46 6.58
C PHE A 53 1.43 -7.41 6.43
N HIS A 54 0.37 -7.43 7.22
CA HIS A 54 -0.64 -6.37 7.11
C HIS A 54 -1.80 -6.72 6.18
N LEU A 55 -1.75 -7.89 5.52
CA LEU A 55 -2.57 -8.18 4.34
C LEU A 55 -4.02 -8.48 4.69
N ASP A 56 -4.28 -8.78 5.96
CA ASP A 56 -5.61 -8.96 6.55
C ASP A 56 -6.31 -7.64 6.90
N GLN A 57 -5.60 -6.51 6.88
CA GLN A 57 -6.14 -5.20 7.26
C GLN A 57 -6.89 -4.48 6.14
N PRO A 58 -7.76 -3.50 6.46
CA PRO A 58 -8.43 -2.67 5.46
C PRO A 58 -7.44 -1.95 4.53
N PHE A 59 -7.85 -1.74 3.29
CA PHE A 59 -7.04 -1.09 2.24
C PHE A 59 -6.40 0.24 2.68
N LEU A 60 -7.15 1.11 3.36
CA LEU A 60 -6.58 2.38 3.86
C LEU A 60 -5.48 2.15 4.89
N THR A 61 -5.63 1.17 5.78
CA THR A 61 -4.60 0.85 6.77
C THR A 61 -3.35 0.29 6.10
N GLN A 62 -3.52 -0.60 5.11
CA GLN A 62 -2.39 -1.11 4.30
C GLN A 62 -1.67 0.03 3.56
N PHE A 63 -2.41 0.99 3.01
CA PHE A 63 -1.84 2.17 2.35
C PHE A 63 -1.03 3.04 3.31
N TRP A 64 -1.53 3.29 4.53
CA TRP A 64 -0.78 4.04 5.53
C TRP A 64 0.46 3.28 6.03
N ILE A 65 0.38 1.95 6.16
CA ILE A 65 1.54 1.09 6.48
C ILE A 65 2.57 1.10 5.33
N TYR A 66 2.13 1.23 4.07
CA TYR A 66 3.02 1.33 2.91
C TYR A 66 3.76 2.67 2.82
N ILE A 67 3.14 3.77 3.26
CA ILE A 67 3.73 5.13 3.20
C ILE A 67 4.57 5.48 4.44
N GLY A 68 4.24 4.91 5.60
CA GLY A 68 4.92 5.16 6.89
C GLY A 68 6.13 4.26 7.13
#